data_AF-A0A1H8TUD4-F1
#
_entry.id   AF-A0A1H8TUD4-F1
#
_cell.length_a   1.000
_cell.length_b   1.000
_cell.length_c   1.000
_cell.angle_alpha   90.00
_cell.angle_beta   90.00
_cell.angle_gamma   90.00
#
_symmetry.space_group_name_H-M   'P 1'
#
loop_
_entity.id
_entity.type
_entity.pdbx_description
1 polymer ?
#
loop_
_entity_poly.entity_id
_entity_poly.type
_entity_poly.pdbx_seq_one_letter_code
_entity_poly.pdbx_strand_id
1 'polypeptide(L)'
;MKTKSLFAMLSVSLLVFACKPKNGTGEANGKTDSAVKQDTPKETVAHADAPAGNTPKTYTISFTPDSALLGKQKEVSIKISPVTATDLSDPDGKSEGIEMTFKITITNKNKIGSSSVGVSPSDFRLVLDNNTSISQTSGGYVSAEAESTKESNEITYRLPTGTKPKTLNLFYDETRAAVGVSLK
;
A
#
# COMPACT_ATOMS: atom_id res chain seq x y z
N MET A 1 -37.06 -45.44 -16.79
CA MET A 1 -35.96 -46.42 -16.84
C MET A 1 -35.04 -46.23 -15.64
N LYS A 2 -34.60 -47.33 -15.05
CA LYS A 2 -33.82 -47.44 -13.81
C LYS A 2 -32.31 -47.34 -14.10
N THR A 3 -31.58 -46.69 -13.17
CA THR A 3 -30.16 -46.90 -12.74
C THR A 3 -29.07 -46.72 -13.84
N LYS A 4 -27.79 -46.35 -13.59
CA LYS A 4 -26.84 -46.58 -12.49
C LYS A 4 -25.75 -45.49 -12.46
N SER A 5 -25.19 -45.36 -11.25
CA SER A 5 -23.96 -44.69 -10.81
C SER A 5 -22.69 -45.00 -11.63
N LEU A 6 -21.70 -44.09 -11.63
CA LEU A 6 -20.29 -44.46 -11.39
C LEU A 6 -19.46 -43.27 -10.86
N PHE A 7 -18.96 -43.44 -9.65
CA PHE A 7 -17.87 -42.70 -9.01
C PHE A 7 -16.53 -42.98 -9.71
N ALA A 8 -15.65 -41.98 -9.79
CA ALA A 8 -14.20 -42.21 -9.94
C ALA A 8 -13.43 -41.18 -9.11
N MET A 9 -12.92 -41.65 -7.96
CA MET A 9 -11.86 -41.02 -7.18
C MET A 9 -10.56 -41.02 -8.00
N LEU A 10 -9.80 -39.92 -7.96
CA LEU A 10 -8.36 -39.97 -8.13
C LEU A 10 -7.68 -39.14 -7.04
N SER A 11 -7.27 -39.86 -6.00
CA SER A 11 -6.37 -39.45 -4.93
C SER A 11 -4.93 -39.47 -5.42
N VAL A 12 -4.19 -38.37 -5.28
CA VAL A 12 -2.72 -38.38 -5.29
C VAL A 12 -2.23 -37.64 -4.05
N SER A 13 -1.57 -38.40 -3.18
CA SER A 13 -1.00 -37.98 -1.92
C SER A 13 0.48 -37.62 -2.07
N LEU A 14 0.86 -36.55 -1.37
CA LEU A 14 2.08 -36.31 -0.58
C LEU A 14 3.46 -36.44 -1.24
N LEU A 15 4.22 -35.33 -1.19
CA LEU A 15 5.61 -35.33 -0.71
C LEU A 15 5.87 -34.07 0.14
N VAL A 16 6.13 -34.30 1.44
CA VAL A 16 6.66 -33.33 2.40
C VAL A 16 8.18 -33.47 2.45
N PHE A 17 8.92 -32.40 2.19
CA PHE A 17 10.35 -32.31 2.48
C PHE A 17 10.55 -31.67 3.86
N ALA A 18 10.97 -32.48 4.83
CA ALA A 18 11.46 -32.04 6.13
C ALA A 18 12.99 -31.97 6.11
N CYS A 19 13.56 -30.77 6.17
CA CYS A 19 14.97 -30.58 6.49
C CYS A 19 15.11 -30.34 8.00
N LYS A 20 15.83 -31.24 8.68
CA LYS A 20 16.25 -31.06 10.08
C LYS A 20 17.42 -30.07 10.17
N PRO A 21 17.47 -29.24 11.24
CA PRO A 21 18.64 -28.42 11.58
C PRO A 21 19.74 -29.28 12.23
N LYS A 22 20.99 -28.94 11.96
CA LYS A 22 22.19 -29.55 12.56
C LYS A 22 22.60 -28.69 13.76
N ASN A 23 22.63 -29.31 14.94
CA ASN A 23 23.20 -28.75 16.17
C ASN A 23 24.73 -28.57 16.04
N GLY A 24 25.24 -27.50 16.64
CA GLY A 24 26.67 -27.26 16.86
C GLY A 24 26.85 -26.28 18.01
N THR A 25 27.08 -26.84 19.20
CA THR A 25 27.31 -26.25 20.51
C THR A 25 28.51 -25.29 20.56
N GLY A 26 28.38 -24.22 21.34
CA GLY A 26 29.49 -23.41 21.85
C GLY A 26 29.06 -22.68 23.12
N GLU A 27 29.50 -23.18 24.28
CA GLU A 27 29.36 -22.55 25.60
C GLU A 27 30.30 -21.35 25.75
N ALA A 28 29.86 -20.31 26.47
CA ALA A 28 30.67 -19.62 27.47
C ALA A 28 29.79 -18.69 28.34
N ASN A 29 29.85 -18.91 29.67
CA ASN A 29 29.68 -17.98 30.81
C ASN A 29 28.60 -16.87 30.72
N GLY A 30 27.67 -16.74 31.67
CA GLY A 30 27.84 -16.86 33.12
C GLY A 30 27.93 -15.48 33.77
N LYS A 31 26.89 -15.16 34.56
CA LYS A 31 26.73 -14.11 35.61
C LYS A 31 26.22 -12.70 35.28
N THR A 32 24.94 -12.55 35.64
CA THR A 32 24.35 -11.65 36.66
C THR A 32 24.49 -10.14 36.59
N ASP A 33 23.31 -9.53 36.64
CA ASP A 33 22.95 -8.16 36.99
C ASP A 33 23.85 -7.46 38.01
N SER A 34 24.11 -6.18 37.73
CA SER A 34 24.21 -5.14 38.75
C SER A 34 23.79 -3.81 38.16
N ALA A 35 22.71 -3.28 38.73
CA ALA A 35 22.26 -1.91 38.54
C ALA A 35 23.31 -0.91 39.05
N VAL A 36 23.59 0.14 38.27
CA VAL A 36 24.21 1.37 38.75
C VAL A 36 23.46 2.55 38.15
N LYS A 37 22.80 3.32 39.02
CA LYS A 37 22.37 4.69 38.75
C LYS A 37 23.61 5.57 38.67
N GLN A 38 23.73 6.37 37.62
CA GLN A 38 24.61 7.54 37.63
C GLN A 38 23.97 8.66 36.82
N ASP A 39 23.44 9.65 37.54
CA ASP A 39 23.14 10.98 37.03
C ASP A 39 24.42 11.64 36.52
N THR A 40 24.39 12.20 35.32
CA THR A 40 25.34 13.23 34.84
C THR A 40 24.66 14.02 33.70
N PRO A 41 25.04 15.28 33.45
CA PRO A 41 24.11 16.39 33.32
C PRO A 41 23.73 16.64 31.87
N LYS A 42 22.62 17.36 31.72
CA LYS A 42 22.14 17.97 30.47
C LYS A 42 23.21 18.91 29.92
N GLU A 43 24.05 18.40 29.02
CA GLU A 43 24.93 19.22 28.19
C GLU A 43 24.28 19.34 26.80
N THR A 44 23.78 20.56 26.54
CA THR A 44 23.35 21.02 25.23
C THR A 44 24.55 21.00 24.31
N VAL A 45 24.73 19.92 23.55
CA VAL A 45 25.66 19.92 22.42
C VAL A 45 24.94 20.64 21.29
N ALA A 46 25.34 21.88 21.04
CA ALA A 46 25.03 22.58 19.81
C ALA A 46 25.43 21.66 18.65
N HIS A 47 24.44 21.15 17.92
CA HIS A 47 24.70 20.48 16.65
C HIS A 47 25.30 21.53 15.72
N ALA A 48 26.60 21.38 15.47
CA ALA A 48 27.26 22.01 14.34
C ALA A 48 26.45 21.71 13.08
N ASP A 49 26.14 22.75 12.31
CA ASP A 49 25.46 22.64 11.02
C ASP A 49 26.19 21.61 10.15
N ALA A 50 25.56 20.45 10.00
CA ALA A 50 25.90 19.54 8.92
C ALA A 50 25.66 20.31 7.60
N PRO A 51 26.51 20.14 6.57
CA PRO A 51 26.24 20.70 5.26
C PRO A 51 24.82 20.31 4.84
N ALA A 52 24.05 21.25 4.28
CA ALA A 52 22.66 21.05 3.85
C ALA A 52 22.55 19.85 2.92
N GLY A 53 22.38 18.67 3.50
CA GLY A 53 22.45 17.38 2.84
C GLY A 53 21.08 17.04 2.28
N ASN A 54 20.97 17.09 0.95
CA ASN A 54 20.02 16.43 0.05
C ASN A 54 18.72 15.90 0.70
N THR A 55 18.01 16.74 1.47
CA THR A 55 16.78 16.33 2.12
C THR A 55 15.70 16.26 1.04
N PRO A 56 15.02 15.11 0.87
CA PRO A 56 14.02 14.95 -0.17
C PRO A 56 12.94 16.03 -0.08
N LYS A 57 12.65 16.68 -1.20
CA LYS A 57 11.53 17.64 -1.25
C LYS A 57 10.23 16.89 -1.09
N THR A 58 9.32 17.43 -0.30
CA THR A 58 7.99 16.88 -0.10
C THR A 58 6.93 17.79 -0.68
N TYR A 59 5.88 17.20 -1.23
CA TYR A 59 4.75 17.86 -1.86
C TYR A 59 3.47 17.41 -1.19
N THR A 60 2.46 18.27 -1.19
CA THR A 60 1.11 17.87 -0.78
C THR A 60 0.32 17.42 -2.00
N ILE A 61 -0.41 16.32 -1.88
CA ILE A 61 -1.29 15.83 -2.93
C ILE A 61 -2.74 16.08 -2.54
N SER A 62 -3.50 16.59 -3.49
CA SER A 62 -4.95 16.76 -3.38
C SER A 62 -5.69 15.99 -4.47
N PHE A 63 -6.85 15.46 -4.09
CA PHE A 63 -7.76 14.72 -4.95
C PHE A 63 -9.07 15.51 -5.10
N THR A 64 -9.61 15.60 -6.31
CA THR A 64 -10.86 16.33 -6.57
C THR A 64 -11.71 15.60 -7.61
N PRO A 65 -12.88 15.06 -7.24
CA PRO A 65 -13.38 14.92 -5.86
C PRO A 65 -12.51 13.97 -5.02
N ASP A 66 -12.59 14.03 -3.69
CA ASP A 66 -11.86 13.11 -2.79
C ASP A 66 -12.57 11.75 -2.63
N SER A 67 -13.72 11.57 -3.29
CA SER A 67 -14.53 10.37 -3.20
C SER A 67 -15.27 10.06 -4.50
N ALA A 68 -15.57 8.78 -4.70
CA ALA A 68 -16.27 8.28 -5.87
C ALA A 68 -17.22 7.13 -5.51
N LEU A 69 -18.36 7.07 -6.20
CA LEU A 69 -19.27 5.93 -6.15
C LEU A 69 -19.05 5.06 -7.39
N LEU A 70 -18.90 3.76 -7.18
CA LEU A 70 -18.61 2.75 -8.19
C LEU A 70 -19.54 1.54 -8.04
N GLY A 71 -19.59 0.74 -9.09
CA GLY A 71 -20.45 -0.42 -9.23
C GLY A 71 -21.73 -0.10 -9.98
N LYS A 72 -22.31 -1.10 -10.65
CA LYS A 72 -23.50 -0.91 -11.49
C LYS A 72 -24.70 -0.40 -10.67
N GLN A 73 -24.72 -0.65 -9.37
CA GLN A 73 -25.74 -0.21 -8.42
C GLN A 73 -25.24 0.87 -7.45
N LYS A 74 -24.04 1.44 -7.67
CA LYS A 74 -23.37 2.40 -6.77
C LYS A 74 -23.19 1.86 -5.34
N GLU A 75 -22.85 0.58 -5.27
CA GLU A 75 -22.69 -0.22 -4.07
C GLU A 75 -21.34 -0.03 -3.38
N VAL A 76 -20.32 0.51 -4.07
CA VAL A 76 -19.02 0.81 -3.48
C VAL A 76 -18.81 2.31 -3.44
N SER A 77 -18.49 2.84 -2.26
CA SER A 77 -17.94 4.19 -2.12
C SER A 77 -16.45 4.09 -1.83
N ILE A 78 -15.62 4.76 -2.63
CA ILE A 78 -14.18 4.88 -2.38
C ILE A 78 -13.91 6.33 -1.99
N LYS A 79 -13.32 6.55 -0.81
CA LYS A 79 -12.74 7.83 -0.40
C LYS A 79 -11.23 7.73 -0.47
N ILE A 80 -10.58 8.76 -1.01
CA ILE A 80 -9.12 8.85 -1.11
C ILE A 80 -8.66 9.86 -0.07
N SER A 81 -7.75 9.45 0.80
CA SER A 81 -7.19 10.34 1.80
C SER A 81 -6.05 11.18 1.20
N PRO A 82 -6.02 12.51 1.43
CA PRO A 82 -4.90 13.37 1.04
C PRO A 82 -3.61 12.94 1.74
N VAL A 83 -2.47 13.17 1.08
CA VAL A 83 -1.16 12.62 1.48
C VAL A 83 0.00 13.44 0.93
N THR A 84 1.22 12.97 1.21
CA THR A 84 2.48 13.54 0.73
C THR A 84 3.03 12.80 -0.49
N ALA A 85 3.74 13.54 -1.34
CA ALA A 85 4.67 13.01 -2.33
C ALA A 85 6.09 13.39 -1.93
N THR A 86 7.07 12.57 -2.30
CA THR A 86 8.49 12.81 -1.99
C THR A 86 9.32 12.69 -3.25
N ASP A 87 10.19 13.66 -3.51
CA ASP A 87 11.19 13.58 -4.57
C ASP A 87 12.16 12.43 -4.29
N LEU A 88 12.39 11.59 -5.29
CA LEU A 88 13.46 10.61 -5.28
C LEU A 88 14.67 11.24 -5.98
N SER A 89 15.83 11.20 -5.32
CA SER A 89 17.08 11.74 -5.87
C SER A 89 18.21 10.75 -5.68
N ASP A 90 19.11 10.69 -6.66
CA ASP A 90 20.36 9.94 -6.55
C ASP A 90 21.36 10.63 -5.58
N PRO A 91 22.46 9.97 -5.20
CA PRO A 91 23.49 10.57 -4.35
C PRO A 91 24.14 11.83 -4.94
N ASP A 92 24.07 12.01 -6.26
CA ASP A 92 24.57 13.18 -6.98
C ASP A 92 23.54 14.34 -7.03
N GLY A 93 22.32 14.13 -6.50
CA GLY A 93 21.25 15.12 -6.45
C GLY A 93 20.38 15.20 -7.72
N LYS A 94 20.50 14.26 -8.66
CA LYS A 94 19.62 14.18 -9.83
C LYS A 94 18.29 13.53 -9.46
N SER A 95 17.19 14.09 -9.97
CA SER A 95 15.85 13.57 -9.71
C SER A 95 15.60 12.25 -10.46
N GLU A 96 15.29 11.21 -9.70
CA GLU A 96 14.85 9.89 -10.18
C GLU A 96 13.32 9.77 -10.31
N GLY A 97 12.58 10.79 -9.85
CA GLY A 97 11.13 10.85 -9.94
C GLY A 97 10.47 11.32 -8.66
N ILE A 98 9.16 11.05 -8.53
CA ILE A 98 8.38 11.35 -7.34
C ILE A 98 7.71 10.07 -6.86
N GLU A 99 7.82 9.78 -5.56
CA GLU A 99 7.05 8.74 -4.91
C GLU A 99 5.80 9.36 -4.27
N MET A 100 4.63 8.95 -4.74
CA MET A 100 3.33 9.36 -4.22
C MET A 100 2.72 8.21 -3.42
N THR A 101 2.30 8.44 -2.19
CA THR A 101 1.73 7.38 -1.33
C THR A 101 0.41 7.81 -0.72
N PHE A 102 -0.69 7.12 -0.98
CA PHE A 102 -2.02 7.40 -0.41
C PHE A 102 -2.71 6.17 0.15
N LYS A 103 -3.81 6.39 0.87
CA LYS A 103 -4.72 5.33 1.30
C LYS A 103 -6.11 5.56 0.72
N ILE A 104 -6.85 4.47 0.58
CA ILE A 104 -8.28 4.53 0.28
C ILE A 104 -9.08 3.97 1.44
N THR A 105 -10.29 4.49 1.60
CA THR A 105 -11.32 3.92 2.45
C THR A 105 -12.45 3.44 1.54
N ILE A 106 -12.78 2.15 1.63
CA ILE A 106 -13.90 1.56 0.93
C ILE A 106 -15.09 1.40 1.89
N THR A 107 -16.27 1.79 1.44
CA THR A 107 -17.53 1.54 2.13
C THR A 107 -18.40 0.67 1.25
N ASN A 108 -18.78 -0.50 1.76
CA ASN A 108 -19.75 -1.38 1.15
C ASN A 108 -21.17 -0.89 1.53
N LYS A 109 -21.94 -0.51 0.52
CA LYS A 109 -23.31 -0.01 0.70
C LYS A 109 -24.37 -1.10 0.46
N ASN A 110 -23.95 -2.34 0.21
CA ASN A 110 -24.87 -3.47 0.15
C ASN A 110 -25.43 -3.78 1.54
N LYS A 111 -26.67 -4.26 1.57
CA LYS A 111 -27.38 -4.64 2.81
C LYS A 111 -26.74 -5.86 3.47
N ILE A 112 -26.83 -5.95 4.80
CA ILE A 112 -26.39 -7.13 5.56
C ILE A 112 -26.97 -8.42 4.95
N GLY A 113 -26.12 -9.44 4.80
CA GLY A 113 -26.46 -10.72 4.15
C GLY A 113 -26.20 -10.75 2.64
N SER A 114 -25.78 -9.63 2.04
CA SER A 114 -25.29 -9.56 0.66
C SER A 114 -23.79 -9.84 0.58
N SER A 115 -23.24 -9.82 -0.63
CA SER A 115 -21.81 -10.03 -0.88
C SER A 115 -20.92 -8.90 -0.33
N SER A 116 -19.69 -9.27 0.04
CA SER A 116 -18.62 -8.32 0.26
C SER A 116 -18.22 -7.66 -1.05
N VAL A 117 -17.61 -6.48 -0.94
CA VAL A 117 -17.03 -5.75 -2.08
C VAL A 117 -15.55 -5.63 -1.84
N GLY A 118 -14.76 -5.69 -2.91
CA GLY A 118 -13.33 -5.43 -2.81
C GLY A 118 -12.78 -4.82 -4.06
N VAL A 119 -11.68 -4.10 -3.87
CA VAL A 119 -10.99 -3.35 -4.91
C VAL A 119 -9.51 -3.68 -4.83
N SER A 120 -8.89 -3.82 -5.99
CA SER A 120 -7.45 -3.97 -6.08
C SER A 120 -6.84 -2.69 -6.62
N PRO A 121 -5.92 -2.03 -5.88
CA PRO A 121 -5.15 -0.91 -6.41
C PRO A 121 -4.44 -1.24 -7.73
N SER A 122 -4.16 -2.52 -8.01
CA SER A 122 -3.63 -3.03 -9.29
C SER A 122 -4.46 -2.68 -10.51
N ASP A 123 -5.73 -2.41 -10.33
CA ASP A 123 -6.65 -2.13 -11.41
C ASP A 123 -6.72 -0.63 -11.69
N PHE A 124 -6.28 0.19 -10.73
CA PHE A 124 -6.29 1.64 -10.86
C PHE A 124 -5.23 2.12 -11.84
N ARG A 125 -5.49 3.25 -12.48
CA ARG A 125 -4.55 3.85 -13.44
C ARG A 125 -4.35 5.31 -13.10
N LEU A 126 -3.12 5.69 -12.79
CA LEU A 126 -2.73 7.08 -12.65
C LEU A 126 -2.33 7.60 -14.03
N VAL A 127 -3.09 8.56 -14.54
CA VAL A 127 -2.79 9.32 -15.75
C VAL A 127 -1.90 10.48 -15.38
N LEU A 128 -0.81 10.63 -16.12
CA LEU A 128 0.15 11.72 -15.96
C LEU A 128 -0.19 12.88 -16.92
N ASP A 129 0.47 14.01 -16.73
CA ASP A 129 0.34 15.22 -17.56
C ASP A 129 0.69 14.99 -19.03
N ASN A 130 1.63 14.10 -19.32
CA ASN A 130 1.97 13.63 -20.67
C ASN A 130 0.98 12.60 -21.25
N ASN A 131 -0.15 12.36 -20.59
CA ASN A 131 -1.20 11.39 -20.94
C ASN A 131 -0.76 9.92 -20.95
N THR A 132 0.41 9.58 -20.42
CA THR A 132 0.73 8.18 -20.13
C THR A 132 -0.04 7.71 -18.89
N SER A 133 -0.27 6.41 -18.80
CA SER A 133 -0.92 5.78 -17.65
C SER A 133 0.04 4.81 -16.99
N ILE A 134 0.15 4.90 -15.67
CA ILE A 134 0.96 3.99 -14.87
C ILE A 134 0.08 3.27 -13.84
N SER A 135 0.53 2.08 -13.43
CA SER A 135 -0.04 1.34 -12.31
C SER A 135 0.74 1.67 -11.03
N GLN A 136 0.16 1.32 -9.89
CA GLN A 136 0.80 1.44 -8.59
C GLN A 136 2.06 0.57 -8.51
N THR A 137 3.05 1.05 -7.79
CA THR A 137 4.27 0.33 -7.41
C THR A 137 3.98 -0.65 -6.27
N SER A 138 3.13 -0.26 -5.32
CA SER A 138 2.68 -1.08 -4.21
C SER A 138 1.22 -0.79 -3.85
N GLY A 139 0.56 -1.74 -3.21
CA GLY A 139 -0.83 -1.62 -2.80
C GLY A 139 -1.49 -2.99 -2.75
N GLY A 140 -2.17 -3.28 -1.65
CA GLY A 140 -2.85 -4.55 -1.43
C GLY A 140 -4.34 -4.49 -1.76
N TYR A 141 -4.92 -5.64 -2.08
CA TYR A 141 -6.37 -5.80 -2.15
C TYR A 141 -7.02 -5.41 -0.82
N VAL A 142 -8.14 -4.71 -0.89
CA VAL A 142 -8.95 -4.35 0.28
C VAL A 142 -10.40 -4.75 0.01
N SER A 143 -11.02 -5.39 1.01
CA SER A 143 -12.43 -5.78 0.95
C SER A 143 -13.19 -5.38 2.20
N ALA A 144 -14.46 -5.02 2.02
CA ALA A 144 -15.39 -4.65 3.07
C ALA A 144 -16.63 -5.55 2.99
N GLU A 145 -17.01 -6.11 4.13
CA GLU A 145 -18.29 -6.80 4.32
C GLU A 145 -19.46 -5.86 4.13
N ALA A 146 -20.66 -6.39 3.89
CA ALA A 146 -21.88 -5.61 3.74
C ALA A 146 -22.07 -4.59 4.88
N GLU A 147 -22.50 -3.37 4.54
CA GLU A 147 -22.66 -2.23 5.45
C GLU A 147 -21.41 -1.85 6.27
N SER A 148 -20.23 -2.28 5.85
CA SER A 148 -18.97 -2.00 6.56
C SER A 148 -18.05 -1.07 5.77
N THR A 149 -17.12 -0.46 6.52
CA THR A 149 -16.07 0.40 5.97
C THR A 149 -14.69 -0.13 6.36
N LYS A 150 -13.76 -0.15 5.41
CA LYS A 150 -12.38 -0.61 5.60
C LYS A 150 -11.39 0.35 4.95
N GLU A 151 -10.31 0.64 5.67
CA GLU A 151 -9.16 1.38 5.13
C GLU A 151 -8.16 0.40 4.52
N SER A 152 -7.55 0.78 3.40
CA SER A 152 -6.46 0.03 2.77
C SER A 152 -5.13 0.26 3.50
N ASN A 153 -4.17 -0.61 3.21
CA ASN A 153 -2.76 -0.23 3.39
C ASN A 153 -2.38 0.91 2.45
N GLU A 154 -1.18 1.43 2.62
CA GLU A 154 -0.60 2.44 1.73
C GLU A 154 -0.50 1.90 0.29
N ILE A 155 -0.83 2.77 -0.65
CA ILE A 155 -0.77 2.57 -2.09
C ILE A 155 0.25 3.57 -2.62
N THR A 156 1.30 3.06 -3.26
CA THR A 156 2.41 3.89 -3.74
C THR A 156 2.47 3.89 -5.26
N TYR A 157 2.74 5.06 -5.85
CA TYR A 157 3.03 5.25 -7.26
C TYR A 157 4.39 5.93 -7.42
N ARG A 158 5.20 5.43 -8.34
CA ARG A 158 6.44 6.09 -8.76
C ARG A 158 6.25 6.78 -10.09
N LEU A 159 6.32 8.10 -10.06
CA LEU A 159 6.20 8.95 -11.24
C LEU A 159 7.58 9.12 -11.86
N PRO A 160 7.73 8.93 -13.19
CA PRO A 160 8.97 9.25 -13.89
C PRO A 160 9.38 10.71 -13.72
N THR A 161 10.68 10.98 -13.77
CA THR A 161 11.24 12.33 -13.70
C THR A 161 10.56 13.27 -14.70
N GLY A 162 10.20 14.48 -14.22
CA GLY A 162 9.60 15.51 -15.06
C GLY A 162 8.11 15.33 -15.37
N THR A 163 7.44 14.33 -14.79
CA THR A 163 5.99 14.13 -14.95
C THR A 163 5.22 14.56 -13.70
N LYS A 164 3.94 14.90 -13.89
CA LYS A 164 3.02 15.22 -12.79
C LYS A 164 1.76 14.36 -12.86
N PRO A 165 1.15 14.01 -11.73
CA PRO A 165 -0.10 13.28 -11.73
C PRO A 165 -1.22 14.22 -12.19
N LYS A 166 -2.17 13.68 -12.94
CA LYS A 166 -3.30 14.44 -13.50
C LYS A 166 -4.64 13.83 -13.09
N THR A 167 -4.79 12.52 -13.22
CA THR A 167 -6.06 11.85 -12.94
C THR A 167 -5.84 10.44 -12.43
N LEU A 168 -6.47 10.07 -11.32
CA LEU A 168 -6.55 8.71 -10.84
C LEU A 168 -7.86 8.09 -11.33
N ASN A 169 -7.76 7.04 -12.14
CA ASN A 169 -8.90 6.25 -12.57
C ASN A 169 -9.08 5.07 -11.62
N LEU A 170 -10.25 5.03 -10.98
CA LEU A 170 -10.71 3.97 -10.13
C LEU A 170 -11.63 3.05 -10.93
N PHE A 171 -11.53 1.74 -10.69
CA PHE A 171 -12.29 0.72 -11.40
C PHE A 171 -12.92 -0.27 -10.44
N TYR A 172 -14.16 -0.65 -10.71
CA TYR A 172 -14.88 -1.71 -10.00
C TYR A 172 -16.10 -2.16 -10.81
N ASP A 173 -16.34 -3.47 -10.94
CA ASP A 173 -17.46 -4.06 -11.69
C ASP A 173 -17.72 -3.38 -13.05
N GLU A 174 -16.67 -3.27 -13.87
CA GLU A 174 -16.70 -2.63 -15.21
C GLU A 174 -17.07 -1.13 -15.20
N THR A 175 -17.31 -0.54 -14.04
CA THR A 175 -17.51 0.90 -13.87
C THR A 175 -16.18 1.61 -13.61
N ARG A 176 -16.13 2.88 -14.02
CA ARG A 176 -14.96 3.76 -13.85
C ARG A 176 -15.37 5.07 -13.19
N ALA A 177 -14.52 5.55 -12.28
CA ALA A 177 -14.56 6.91 -11.78
C ALA A 177 -13.21 7.58 -12.01
N ALA A 178 -13.22 8.84 -12.41
CA ALA A 178 -12.03 9.64 -12.63
C ALA A 178 -11.93 10.71 -11.54
N VAL A 179 -10.80 10.74 -10.85
CA VAL A 179 -10.50 11.70 -9.79
C VAL A 179 -9.33 12.57 -10.23
N GLY A 180 -9.50 13.88 -10.25
CA GLY A 180 -8.40 14.81 -10.52
C GLY A 180 -7.34 14.73 -9.42
N VAL A 181 -6.07 14.76 -9.80
CA VAL A 181 -4.93 14.74 -8.87
C VAL A 181 -4.11 15.99 -9.09
N SER A 182 -3.66 16.63 -8.01
CA SER A 182 -2.82 17.82 -8.08
C SER A 182 -1.74 17.78 -7.01
N LEU A 183 -0.49 17.93 -7.46
CA LEU A 183 0.66 18.22 -6.59
C LEU A 183 0.69 19.72 -6.24
N LYS A 184 0.86 20.02 -4.96
CA LYS A 184 1.03 21.38 -4.42
C LYS A 184 2.34 21.48 -3.66
#